data_AF-A0A391NTL5-F1
#
_entry.id   AF-A0A391NTL5-F1
#
_cell.length_a   1.000
_cell.length_b   1.000
_cell.length_c   1.000
_cell.angle_alpha   90.00
_cell.angle_beta   90.00
_cell.angle_gamma   90.00
#
_symmetry.space_group_name_H-M   'P 1'
#
loop_
_entity.id
_entity.type
_entity.pdbx_description
1 polymer ?
#
loop_
_entity_poly.entity_id
_entity_poly.type
_entity_poly.pdbx_seq_one_letter_code
_entity_poly.pdbx_strand_id
1 'polypeptide(L)'
;MLRIFQWKTGSQSARMLAGLAGGLCMLLAGNALAFGLDDVAERAQALAASGYEEPVSNLPAELRKMAFADYQRLRFNPEHAYWKDAETPFHLQFYHQGMHFDTPVRINEITATDVREIRYDPAMFQFDGVEIDPAALEGLGFAGFKVLYPLNKKDKQDEVMTLLGASYFRIIGKGQWYGLSARGLAIDTALPVGEEFPRFREFWVERPQADRRNLVIYALLDSPRATGAYRMVLTPGKDSTLDVQAKVYLREPVGKLGIAPLTSMFLFGANQPSDSLNFRPQLHDSEGLAIHAGNGEWLWRPLNNPKRLAVSAFSVENPRGFGLMQRTRDFNRYEDLDDRYELRPSGWVETRGDWGKGHVELVEIPTPDETNDNIVAFWSPEKQPEPGQSLDLEYRLHFSMDEPSLHDPKLAWVQQTRVSAGDVKQANLIRQPDGSTALIVDFVGPVLEQLAEDAPVTTRVSIDDNAELVENNLRYNTVTKGWRLTLRLKVRDPARPVEMRAALVDGEKTLSETWTYQIPPHE
;
A
#
# COMPACT_ATOMS: atom_id res chain seq x y z
N MET A 1 -8.33 96.18 38.82
CA MET A 1 -8.72 95.52 40.08
C MET A 1 -9.17 94.11 39.72
N LEU A 2 -8.65 93.00 40.20
CA LEU A 2 -7.64 92.72 41.21
C LEU A 2 -6.89 91.46 40.72
N ARG A 3 -5.57 91.48 40.83
CA ARG A 3 -4.66 90.34 40.61
C ARG A 3 -4.53 89.54 41.90
N ILE A 4 -4.44 88.22 41.81
CA ILE A 4 -3.76 87.33 42.77
C ILE A 4 -3.09 86.25 41.89
N PHE A 5 -1.79 86.35 41.54
CA PHE A 5 -0.62 85.72 42.19
C PHE A 5 -0.83 84.20 42.45
N GLN A 6 -0.06 83.22 41.96
CA GLN A 6 1.41 83.10 41.92
C GLN A 6 1.89 82.03 40.89
N TRP A 7 3.21 81.98 40.73
CA TRP A 7 4.04 81.30 39.74
C TRP A 7 4.53 79.89 40.14
N LYS A 8 4.88 79.10 39.09
CA LYS A 8 5.93 78.06 38.93
C LYS A 8 5.92 76.86 39.91
N THR A 9 5.88 75.61 39.44
CA THR A 9 6.96 74.81 38.80
C THR A 9 6.28 73.68 37.98
N GLY A 10 6.67 73.30 36.76
CA GLY A 10 7.97 72.74 36.39
C GLY A 10 7.93 71.20 36.49
N SER A 11 7.49 70.52 35.42
CA SER A 11 8.07 69.25 34.92
C SER A 11 7.11 68.57 33.93
N GLN A 12 7.49 68.58 32.66
CA GLN A 12 7.00 67.63 31.66
C GLN A 12 7.31 66.19 32.11
N SER A 13 6.52 65.24 31.60
CA SER A 13 6.79 63.79 31.41
C SER A 13 5.69 62.93 32.02
N ALA A 14 5.34 61.85 31.31
CA ALA A 14 4.47 60.76 31.75
C ALA A 14 2.95 60.89 31.53
N ARG A 15 2.52 61.20 30.29
CA ARG A 15 1.23 60.71 29.76
C ARG A 15 1.33 60.37 28.28
N MET A 16 2.15 59.37 27.95
CA MET A 16 2.10 58.70 26.65
C MET A 16 2.62 57.26 26.79
N LEU A 17 2.00 56.47 27.67
CA LEU A 17 2.38 55.07 27.90
C LEU A 17 1.22 54.19 28.39
N ALA A 18 -0.03 54.59 28.12
CA ALA A 18 -1.22 53.81 28.48
C ALA A 18 -2.03 53.33 27.25
N GLY A 19 -1.52 53.53 26.02
CA GLY A 19 -2.18 53.14 24.77
C GLY A 19 -1.49 52.02 23.98
N LEU A 20 -0.35 51.50 24.46
CA LEU A 20 0.46 50.49 23.75
C LEU A 20 0.52 49.13 24.47
N ALA A 21 -0.05 49.01 25.67
CA ALA A 21 -0.09 47.74 26.41
C ALA A 21 -1.35 46.88 26.12
N GLY A 22 -2.40 47.46 25.52
CA GLY A 22 -3.65 46.75 25.21
C GLY A 22 -3.71 46.09 23.82
N GLY A 23 -2.82 46.48 22.89
CA GLY A 23 -2.81 45.96 21.51
C GLY A 23 -1.82 44.82 21.27
N LEU A 24 -0.85 44.60 22.18
CA LEU A 24 0.17 43.56 22.03
C LEU A 24 -0.19 42.24 22.74
N CYS A 25 -1.19 42.25 23.63
CA CYS A 25 -1.68 41.03 24.29
C CYS A 25 -2.87 40.35 23.58
N MET A 26 -3.39 40.91 22.48
CA MET A 26 -4.43 40.27 21.64
C MET A 26 -3.89 39.67 20.33
N LEU A 27 -2.58 39.75 20.08
CA LEU A 27 -1.92 39.04 18.98
C LEU A 27 -1.16 37.77 19.45
N LEU A 28 -1.21 37.46 20.75
CA LEU A 28 -0.58 36.28 21.37
C LEU A 28 -1.60 35.36 22.06
N ALA A 29 -2.89 35.59 21.86
CA ALA A 29 -3.96 34.74 22.38
C ALA A 29 -4.68 34.08 21.19
N GLY A 30 -4.27 32.86 20.83
CA GLY A 30 -5.06 32.02 19.92
C GLY A 30 -4.35 31.25 18.82
N ASN A 31 -3.02 31.04 18.86
CA ASN A 31 -2.50 29.78 18.34
C ASN A 31 -2.63 28.76 19.47
N ALA A 32 -3.84 28.23 19.68
CA ALA A 32 -3.93 26.92 20.28
C ALA A 32 -3.06 26.01 19.40
N LEU A 33 -1.98 25.47 19.96
CA LEU A 33 -1.01 24.60 19.29
C LEU A 33 -1.75 23.41 18.67
N ALA A 34 -2.15 23.52 17.40
CA ALA A 34 -2.81 22.44 16.70
C ALA A 34 -1.74 21.40 16.33
N PHE A 35 -1.78 20.24 16.99
CA PHE A 35 -0.86 19.12 16.70
C PHE A 35 -0.88 18.77 15.21
N GLY A 36 0.28 18.66 14.59
CA GLY A 36 0.46 18.49 13.16
C GLY A 36 1.61 17.57 12.77
N LEU A 37 1.89 17.52 11.47
CA LEU A 37 2.97 16.70 10.92
C LEU A 37 4.34 17.16 11.43
N ASP A 38 4.52 18.47 11.60
CA ASP A 38 5.78 19.06 12.04
C ASP A 38 6.12 18.65 13.49
N ASP A 39 5.14 18.51 14.39
CA ASP A 39 5.36 17.99 15.76
C ASP A 39 5.94 16.57 15.75
N VAL A 40 5.52 15.74 14.79
CA VAL A 40 6.04 14.37 14.62
C VAL A 40 7.38 14.39 13.89
N ALA A 41 7.56 15.30 12.94
CA ALA A 41 8.81 15.47 12.19
C ALA A 41 9.96 15.90 13.09
N GLU A 42 9.72 16.82 14.03
CA GLU A 42 10.71 17.20 15.05
C GLU A 42 11.16 15.99 15.87
N ARG A 43 10.23 15.10 16.26
CA ARG A 43 10.56 13.86 16.97
C ARG A 43 11.35 12.88 16.10
N ALA A 44 10.94 12.70 14.84
CA ALA A 44 11.65 11.83 13.89
C ALA A 44 13.08 12.34 13.65
N GLN A 45 13.26 13.63 13.40
CA GLN A 45 14.57 14.24 13.20
C GLN A 45 15.47 14.10 14.43
N ALA A 46 14.92 14.30 15.64
CA ALA A 46 15.68 14.08 16.87
C ALA A 46 16.13 12.62 17.03
N LEU A 47 15.26 11.66 16.71
CA LEU A 47 15.59 10.23 16.70
C LEU A 47 16.61 9.88 15.61
N ALA A 48 16.60 10.57 14.46
CA ALA A 48 17.58 10.36 13.40
C ALA A 48 18.99 10.85 13.79
N ALA A 49 19.06 11.83 14.69
CA ALA A 49 20.32 12.37 15.21
C ALA A 49 20.89 11.57 16.39
N SER A 50 20.17 10.56 16.90
CA SER A 50 20.62 9.67 17.96
C SER A 50 20.86 8.25 17.45
N GLY A 51 21.63 7.46 18.20
CA GLY A 51 21.75 6.01 17.94
C GLY A 51 20.38 5.32 18.05
N TYR A 52 20.17 4.28 17.24
CA TYR A 52 18.96 3.48 17.31
C TYR A 52 18.89 2.68 18.62
N GLU A 53 17.74 2.77 19.29
CA GLU A 53 17.43 1.97 20.47
C GLU A 53 16.49 0.83 20.07
N GLU A 54 17.03 -0.39 20.04
CA GLU A 54 16.25 -1.58 19.75
C GLU A 54 15.15 -1.77 20.81
N PRO A 55 13.88 -1.98 20.40
CA PRO A 55 12.82 -2.18 21.36
C PRO A 55 13.03 -3.47 22.14
N VAL A 56 12.95 -3.37 23.46
CA VAL A 56 12.98 -4.53 24.34
C VAL A 56 11.57 -5.09 24.46
N SER A 57 11.42 -6.39 24.22
CA SER A 57 10.15 -7.08 24.41
C SER A 57 9.70 -7.00 25.87
N ASN A 58 8.45 -6.57 26.09
CA ASN A 58 7.77 -6.60 27.39
C ASN A 58 6.85 -7.82 27.55
N LEU A 59 6.82 -8.73 26.56
CA LEU A 59 5.85 -9.83 26.51
C LEU A 59 6.25 -11.00 27.44
N PRO A 60 5.39 -11.43 28.37
CA PRO A 60 5.65 -12.62 29.18
C PRO A 60 5.75 -13.90 28.33
N ALA A 61 6.43 -14.92 28.88
CA ALA A 61 6.72 -16.15 28.16
C ALA A 61 5.46 -16.91 27.71
N GLU A 62 4.38 -16.84 28.50
CA GLU A 62 3.09 -17.45 28.21
C GLU A 62 2.45 -16.87 26.93
N LEU A 63 2.39 -15.53 26.82
CA LEU A 63 1.87 -14.85 25.63
C LEU A 63 2.80 -14.97 24.41
N ARG A 64 4.12 -15.02 24.63
CA ARG A 64 5.11 -15.17 23.55
C ARG A 64 5.04 -16.55 22.89
N LYS A 65 4.78 -17.61 23.66
CA LYS A 65 4.74 -19.01 23.19
C LYS A 65 3.34 -19.47 22.75
N MET A 66 2.38 -18.55 22.75
CA MET A 66 1.00 -18.84 22.37
C MET A 66 0.91 -19.37 20.94
N ALA A 67 0.09 -20.41 20.73
CA ALA A 67 -0.22 -20.90 19.40
C ALA A 67 -1.16 -19.92 18.67
N PHE A 68 -1.08 -19.86 17.34
CA PHE A 68 -1.92 -18.97 16.52
C PHE A 68 -3.42 -19.13 16.80
N ALA A 69 -3.89 -20.37 16.97
CA ALA A 69 -5.29 -20.65 17.27
C ALA A 69 -5.76 -20.04 18.60
N ASP A 70 -4.89 -19.98 19.62
CA ASP A 70 -5.21 -19.33 20.89
C ASP A 70 -5.13 -17.81 20.78
N TYR A 71 -4.17 -17.28 20.01
CA TYR A 71 -4.09 -15.85 19.75
C TYR A 71 -5.34 -15.32 19.03
N GLN A 72 -5.91 -16.08 18.08
CA GLN A 72 -7.18 -15.74 17.42
C GLN A 72 -8.38 -15.68 18.36
N ARG A 73 -8.30 -16.34 19.53
CA ARG A 73 -9.35 -16.28 20.56
C ARG A 73 -9.23 -15.02 21.43
N LEU A 74 -8.10 -14.31 21.38
CA LEU A 74 -7.93 -13.01 22.03
C LEU A 74 -8.66 -11.94 21.23
N ARG A 75 -9.90 -11.63 21.62
CA ARG A 75 -10.76 -10.70 20.88
C ARG A 75 -10.91 -9.40 21.64
N PHE A 76 -10.99 -8.30 20.90
CA PHE A 76 -11.40 -7.03 21.47
C PHE A 76 -12.88 -7.08 21.86
N ASN A 77 -13.23 -6.58 23.05
CA ASN A 77 -14.62 -6.44 23.48
C ASN A 77 -15.26 -5.21 22.80
N PRO A 78 -16.23 -5.39 21.87
CA PRO A 78 -16.80 -4.26 21.12
C PRO A 78 -17.50 -3.20 21.99
N GLU A 79 -17.87 -3.55 23.23
CA GLU A 79 -18.42 -2.59 24.20
C GLU A 79 -17.39 -1.54 24.65
N HIS A 80 -16.10 -1.84 24.56
CA HIS A 80 -15.01 -0.91 24.88
C HIS A 80 -14.48 -0.14 23.66
N ALA A 81 -15.15 -0.24 22.50
CA ALA A 81 -14.69 0.45 21.30
C ALA A 81 -14.53 1.96 21.55
N TYR A 82 -13.36 2.49 21.21
CA TYR A 82 -13.09 3.90 21.41
C TYR A 82 -14.01 4.73 20.52
N TRP A 83 -14.54 5.83 21.07
CA TRP A 83 -15.57 6.69 20.44
C TRP A 83 -16.93 6.06 20.20
N LYS A 84 -17.24 4.87 20.74
CA LYS A 84 -18.56 4.25 20.62
C LYS A 84 -19.72 5.17 20.99
N ASP A 85 -19.54 5.97 22.06
CA ASP A 85 -20.55 6.90 22.57
C ASP A 85 -20.34 8.35 22.11
N ALA A 86 -19.35 8.60 21.25
CA ALA A 86 -19.10 9.92 20.70
C ALA A 86 -19.91 10.14 19.42
N GLU A 87 -20.25 11.40 19.12
CA GLU A 87 -20.92 11.76 17.87
C GLU A 87 -19.92 11.72 16.71
N THR A 88 -19.61 10.52 16.21
CA THR A 88 -18.73 10.29 15.06
C THR A 88 -19.08 8.95 14.39
N PRO A 89 -18.94 8.83 13.06
CA PRO A 89 -19.07 7.53 12.40
C PRO A 89 -17.88 6.59 12.67
N PHE A 90 -16.75 7.10 13.16
CA PHE A 90 -15.52 6.32 13.35
C PHE A 90 -15.39 5.78 14.76
N HIS A 91 -15.12 4.48 14.89
CA HIS A 91 -14.68 3.88 16.15
C HIS A 91 -13.27 3.31 16.02
N LEU A 92 -12.58 3.14 17.15
CA LEU A 92 -11.30 2.41 17.20
C LEU A 92 -11.44 1.15 18.04
N GLN A 93 -10.76 0.08 17.60
CA GLN A 93 -10.50 -1.10 18.42
C GLN A 93 -9.00 -1.40 18.40
N PHE A 94 -8.51 -2.14 19.39
CA PHE A 94 -7.08 -2.34 19.59
C PHE A 94 -6.71 -3.82 19.46
N TYR A 95 -5.47 -4.09 19.04
CA TYR A 95 -4.90 -5.43 19.03
C TYR A 95 -4.12 -5.69 20.31
N HIS A 96 -4.29 -6.89 20.87
CA HIS A 96 -3.55 -7.35 22.03
C HIS A 96 -2.14 -7.82 21.63
N GLN A 97 -1.14 -7.61 22.48
CA GLN A 97 0.19 -8.20 22.30
C GLN A 97 0.15 -9.73 22.43
N GLY A 98 1.04 -10.43 21.73
CA GLY A 98 1.02 -11.89 21.72
C GLY A 98 1.79 -12.45 20.55
N MET A 99 2.27 -13.69 20.68
CA MET A 99 3.11 -14.34 19.67
C MET A 99 4.33 -13.48 19.31
N HIS A 100 4.37 -12.96 18.08
CA HIS A 100 5.43 -12.12 17.52
C HIS A 100 5.18 -10.61 17.73
N PHE A 101 4.00 -10.21 18.22
CA PHE A 101 3.70 -8.82 18.59
C PHE A 101 4.16 -8.54 20.01
N ASP A 102 5.47 -8.52 20.18
CA ASP A 102 6.14 -8.59 21.48
C ASP A 102 6.59 -7.22 22.02
N THR A 103 6.34 -6.17 21.24
CA THR A 103 6.62 -4.77 21.56
C THR A 103 5.38 -3.92 21.28
N PRO A 104 4.98 -3.01 22.19
CA PRO A 104 3.76 -2.25 22.03
C PRO A 104 3.98 -0.99 21.17
N VAL A 105 2.88 -0.47 20.63
CA VAL A 105 2.79 0.87 20.04
C VAL A 105 2.08 1.81 21.01
N ARG A 106 2.56 3.04 21.13
CA ARG A 106 1.84 4.09 21.86
C ARG A 106 0.74 4.66 20.97
N ILE A 107 -0.45 4.85 21.52
CA ILE A 107 -1.58 5.41 20.78
C ILE A 107 -2.12 6.59 21.58
N ASN A 108 -2.21 7.74 20.91
CA ASN A 108 -2.70 8.97 21.49
C ASN A 108 -3.95 9.43 20.73
N GLU A 109 -4.87 10.07 21.43
CA GLU A 109 -5.95 10.83 20.85
C GLU A 109 -5.61 12.32 20.85
N ILE A 110 -5.81 12.98 19.70
CA ILE A 110 -5.81 14.45 19.59
C ILE A 110 -7.25 14.93 19.70
N THR A 111 -7.52 15.80 20.66
CA THR A 111 -8.79 16.52 20.81
C THR A 111 -8.62 18.00 20.43
N ALA A 112 -9.69 18.79 20.48
CA ALA A 112 -9.61 20.21 20.20
C ALA A 112 -8.70 21.01 21.15
N THR A 113 -8.39 20.47 22.34
CA THR A 113 -7.67 21.18 23.39
C THR A 113 -6.46 20.44 23.96
N ASP A 114 -6.31 19.14 23.67
CA ASP A 114 -5.33 18.30 24.35
C ASP A 114 -4.95 17.06 23.52
N VAL A 115 -3.77 16.50 23.82
CA VAL A 115 -3.26 15.23 23.29
C VAL A 115 -3.12 14.24 24.46
N ARG A 116 -3.92 13.17 24.46
CA ARG A 116 -3.97 12.21 25.56
C ARG A 116 -3.66 10.79 25.12
N GLU A 117 -2.86 10.08 25.90
CA GLU A 117 -2.59 8.66 25.66
C GLU A 117 -3.85 7.82 25.88
N ILE A 118 -4.14 6.94 24.92
CA ILE A 118 -5.10 5.86 25.09
C ILE A 118 -4.35 4.71 25.74
N ARG A 119 -4.62 4.47 27.03
CA ARG A 119 -3.92 3.45 27.80
C ARG A 119 -4.51 2.07 27.55
N TYR A 120 -3.63 1.08 27.53
CA TYR A 120 -4.01 -0.32 27.56
C TYR A 120 -4.75 -0.66 28.86
N ASP A 121 -5.83 -1.43 28.72
CA ASP A 121 -6.59 -2.01 29.81
C ASP A 121 -7.00 -3.43 29.40
N PRO A 122 -6.61 -4.48 30.18
CA PRO A 122 -6.98 -5.86 29.87
C PRO A 122 -8.49 -6.07 29.78
N ALA A 123 -9.32 -5.26 30.44
CA ALA A 123 -10.78 -5.34 30.37
C ALA A 123 -11.35 -5.01 28.98
N MET A 124 -10.54 -4.38 28.10
CA MET A 124 -10.90 -4.19 26.69
C MET A 124 -10.88 -5.48 25.87
N PHE A 125 -10.38 -6.59 26.43
CA PHE A 125 -10.20 -7.84 25.72
C PHE A 125 -10.95 -9.00 26.37
N GLN A 126 -11.34 -9.95 25.54
CA GLN A 126 -11.94 -11.22 25.91
C GLN A 126 -10.96 -12.33 25.51
N PHE A 127 -10.67 -13.21 26.47
CA PHE A 127 -9.67 -14.27 26.33
C PHE A 127 -10.30 -15.65 26.05
N ASP A 128 -11.64 -15.72 25.97
CA ASP A 128 -12.47 -16.86 25.56
C ASP A 128 -11.86 -18.26 25.71
N GLY A 129 -11.65 -18.70 26.95
CA GLY A 129 -11.17 -20.05 27.27
C GLY A 129 -9.68 -20.30 27.03
N VAL A 130 -8.90 -19.23 26.86
CA VAL A 130 -7.46 -19.21 27.09
C VAL A 130 -7.27 -18.77 28.55
N GLU A 131 -6.78 -19.66 29.40
CA GLU A 131 -6.41 -19.31 30.77
C GLU A 131 -5.13 -18.49 30.72
N ILE A 132 -5.16 -17.26 31.23
CA ILE A 132 -4.01 -16.37 31.30
C ILE A 132 -3.94 -15.84 32.73
N ASP A 133 -2.77 -15.91 33.34
CA ASP A 133 -2.53 -15.28 34.64
C ASP A 133 -2.77 -13.76 34.53
N PRO A 134 -3.68 -13.16 35.31
CA PRO A 134 -3.89 -11.71 35.30
C PRO A 134 -2.60 -10.91 35.50
N ALA A 135 -1.63 -11.43 36.26
CA ALA A 135 -0.33 -10.79 36.43
C ALA A 135 0.49 -10.74 35.12
N ALA A 136 0.28 -11.68 34.19
CA ALA A 136 0.90 -11.67 32.86
C ALA A 136 0.31 -10.60 31.93
N LEU A 137 -0.79 -9.95 32.33
CA LEU A 137 -1.39 -8.83 31.58
C LEU A 137 -0.89 -7.46 32.07
N GLU A 138 -0.17 -7.40 33.18
CA GLU A 138 0.40 -6.16 33.71
C GLU A 138 1.58 -5.67 32.88
N GLY A 139 1.67 -4.35 32.66
CA GLY A 139 2.80 -3.74 31.92
C GLY A 139 2.79 -3.97 30.40
N LEU A 140 1.71 -4.56 29.86
CA LEU A 140 1.47 -4.65 28.43
C LEU A 140 0.98 -3.32 27.85
N GLY A 141 1.01 -3.24 26.52
CA GLY A 141 0.43 -2.17 25.72
C GLY A 141 -0.39 -2.73 24.55
N PHE A 142 -0.75 -1.87 23.60
CA PHE A 142 -1.41 -2.30 22.37
C PHE A 142 -0.38 -2.76 21.34
N ALA A 143 -0.67 -3.85 20.62
CA ALA A 143 0.15 -4.29 19.47
C ALA A 143 -0.09 -3.43 18.22
N GLY A 144 -1.26 -2.80 18.13
CA GLY A 144 -1.75 -2.06 16.99
C GLY A 144 -3.20 -1.65 17.19
N PHE A 145 -3.83 -1.11 16.15
CA PHE A 145 -5.25 -0.76 16.19
C PHE A 145 -5.92 -0.90 14.84
N LYS A 146 -7.25 -0.93 14.86
CA LYS A 146 -8.11 -0.92 13.68
C LYS A 146 -9.11 0.22 13.76
N VAL A 147 -9.42 0.79 12.61
CA VAL A 147 -10.43 1.81 12.42
C VAL A 147 -11.69 1.13 11.91
N LEU A 148 -12.82 1.46 12.52
CA LEU A 148 -14.12 1.00 12.12
C LEU A 148 -14.95 2.17 11.57
N TYR A 149 -15.77 1.87 10.57
CA TYR A 149 -16.66 2.82 9.91
C TYR A 149 -17.91 2.08 9.39
N PRO A 150 -19.09 2.73 9.31
CA PRO A 150 -20.29 2.15 8.70
C PRO A 150 -20.19 2.08 7.17
N LEU A 151 -19.33 1.18 6.70
CA LEU A 151 -18.90 1.08 5.31
C LEU A 151 -19.92 0.34 4.45
N ASN A 152 -20.41 -0.81 4.93
CA ASN A 152 -21.33 -1.66 4.17
C ASN A 152 -22.79 -1.34 4.48
N LYS A 153 -23.11 -1.05 5.75
CA LYS A 153 -24.46 -0.72 6.24
C LYS A 153 -24.38 0.39 7.28
N LYS A 154 -25.45 1.20 7.38
CA LYS A 154 -25.48 2.36 8.30
C LYS A 154 -25.43 1.97 9.78
N ASP A 155 -25.92 0.79 10.12
CA ASP A 155 -26.09 0.26 11.48
C ASP A 155 -25.02 -0.78 11.86
N LYS A 156 -23.99 -0.96 11.03
CA LYS A 156 -22.91 -1.91 11.26
C LYS A 156 -21.58 -1.19 11.19
N GLN A 157 -20.75 -1.35 12.23
CA GLN A 157 -19.36 -0.91 12.20
C GLN A 157 -18.50 -1.99 11.54
N ASP A 158 -18.00 -1.72 10.34
CA ASP A 158 -17.09 -2.59 9.60
C ASP A 158 -15.65 -2.11 9.82
N GLU A 159 -14.68 -3.02 9.82
CA GLU A 159 -13.28 -2.62 9.74
C GLU A 159 -13.04 -1.92 8.39
N VAL A 160 -12.26 -0.84 8.39
CA VAL A 160 -11.87 -0.12 7.17
C VAL A 160 -10.36 0.00 7.04
N MET A 161 -9.64 0.02 8.16
CA MET A 161 -8.18 0.08 8.19
C MET A 161 -7.66 -0.69 9.39
N THR A 162 -6.57 -1.42 9.22
CA THR A 162 -5.82 -2.07 10.30
C THR A 162 -4.35 -1.66 10.23
N LEU A 163 -3.77 -1.31 11.37
CA LEU A 163 -2.36 -0.94 11.53
C LEU A 163 -1.74 -1.87 12.57
N LEU A 164 -0.93 -2.83 12.12
CA LEU A 164 -0.40 -3.90 12.96
C LEU A 164 0.86 -4.49 12.35
N GLY A 165 1.92 -4.62 13.16
CA GLY A 165 3.19 -5.24 12.76
C GLY A 165 4.08 -4.32 11.92
N ALA A 166 5.33 -4.14 12.37
CA ALA A 166 6.29 -3.23 11.73
C ALA A 166 5.62 -1.89 11.34
N SER A 167 5.68 -1.50 10.06
CA SER A 167 5.00 -0.30 9.54
C SER A 167 3.87 -0.65 8.58
N TYR A 168 3.31 -1.86 8.69
CA TYR A 168 2.25 -2.34 7.81
C TYR A 168 0.88 -1.81 8.19
N PHE A 169 0.06 -1.63 7.16
CA PHE A 169 -1.36 -1.40 7.30
C PHE A 169 -2.13 -1.98 6.11
N ARG A 170 -3.39 -2.36 6.33
CA ARG A 170 -4.33 -2.79 5.27
C ARG A 170 -5.56 -1.90 5.30
N ILE A 171 -6.14 -1.64 4.15
CA ILE A 171 -7.35 -0.81 3.99
C ILE A 171 -8.31 -1.52 3.06
N ILE A 172 -9.61 -1.38 3.33
CA ILE A 172 -10.68 -1.87 2.47
C ILE A 172 -11.73 -0.80 2.19
N GLY A 173 -12.30 -0.86 1.00
CA GLY A 173 -13.50 -0.16 0.55
C GLY A 173 -14.76 -1.01 0.75
N LYS A 174 -15.91 -0.45 0.32
CA LYS A 174 -17.20 -1.10 0.48
C LYS A 174 -17.27 -2.44 -0.24
N GLY A 175 -17.71 -3.48 0.47
CA GLY A 175 -17.87 -4.84 -0.04
C GLY A 175 -16.56 -5.61 -0.23
N GLN A 176 -15.43 -5.03 0.15
CA GLN A 176 -14.12 -5.64 -0.02
C GLN A 176 -13.73 -6.52 1.18
N TRP A 177 -12.79 -7.42 0.95
CA TRP A 177 -12.09 -8.22 1.95
C TRP A 177 -10.63 -7.78 2.05
N TYR A 178 -9.98 -8.02 3.18
CA TYR A 178 -8.54 -7.74 3.27
C TYR A 178 -7.76 -8.66 2.33
N GLY A 179 -6.81 -8.07 1.60
CA GLY A 179 -5.78 -8.79 0.83
C GLY A 179 -4.44 -8.11 1.03
N LEU A 180 -3.95 -7.44 -0.01
CA LEU A 180 -2.68 -6.72 0.02
C LEU A 180 -2.58 -5.70 1.17
N SER A 181 -1.34 -5.45 1.57
CA SER A 181 -0.93 -4.47 2.56
C SER A 181 -0.15 -3.34 1.91
N ALA A 182 -0.11 -2.19 2.58
CA ALA A 182 0.87 -1.14 2.33
C ALA A 182 1.79 -1.03 3.56
N ARG A 183 2.95 -0.38 3.40
CA ARG A 183 3.86 -0.08 4.52
C ARG A 183 4.27 1.39 4.53
N GLY A 184 4.73 1.87 5.68
CA GLY A 184 5.29 3.22 5.81
C GLY A 184 6.59 3.39 5.00
N LEU A 185 7.47 2.39 5.05
CA LEU A 185 8.78 2.41 4.39
C LEU A 185 9.32 0.97 4.25
N ALA A 186 10.13 0.73 3.22
CA ALA A 186 10.89 -0.51 3.03
C ALA A 186 12.39 -0.20 2.91
N ILE A 187 13.26 -1.01 3.48
CA ILE A 187 14.72 -0.78 3.48
C ILE A 187 15.43 -2.09 3.14
N ASP A 188 16.31 -2.05 2.14
CA ASP A 188 17.14 -3.18 1.71
C ASP A 188 16.36 -4.45 1.30
N THR A 189 15.07 -4.31 0.96
CA THR A 189 14.24 -5.43 0.46
C THR A 189 14.91 -6.11 -0.73
N ALA A 190 14.95 -7.44 -0.69
CA ALA A 190 15.60 -8.31 -1.68
C ALA A 190 17.12 -8.13 -1.85
N LEU A 191 17.81 -7.43 -0.94
CA LEU A 191 19.27 -7.39 -0.93
C LEU A 191 19.88 -8.55 -0.11
N PRO A 192 21.09 -9.05 -0.48
CA PRO A 192 21.75 -10.13 0.26
C PRO A 192 22.08 -9.83 1.73
N VAL A 193 22.13 -8.55 2.11
CA VAL A 193 22.38 -8.10 3.49
C VAL A 193 21.19 -8.36 4.42
N GLY A 194 20.02 -8.68 3.88
CA GLY A 194 18.77 -8.84 4.62
C GLY A 194 17.95 -7.55 4.63
N GLU A 195 16.63 -7.72 4.62
CA GLU A 195 15.68 -6.60 4.72
C GLU A 195 15.66 -6.05 6.14
N GLU A 196 15.67 -4.71 6.24
CA GLU A 196 15.35 -4.01 7.48
C GLU A 196 13.86 -3.64 7.47
N PHE A 197 13.17 -3.89 8.58
CA PHE A 197 11.73 -3.65 8.73
C PHE A 197 11.46 -2.46 9.65
N PRO A 198 11.29 -1.24 9.12
CA PRO A 198 10.86 -0.08 9.89
C PRO A 198 9.53 -0.32 10.57
N ARG A 199 9.37 0.22 11.79
CA ARG A 199 8.13 0.08 12.57
C ARG A 199 7.50 1.41 12.95
N PHE A 200 6.17 1.46 12.93
CA PHE A 200 5.45 2.53 13.60
C PHE A 200 5.47 2.27 15.10
N ARG A 201 6.04 3.20 15.88
CA ARG A 201 6.17 3.06 17.34
C ARG A 201 5.15 3.88 18.12
N GLU A 202 4.60 4.92 17.49
CA GLU A 202 3.64 5.82 18.13
C GLU A 202 2.68 6.42 17.11
N PHE A 203 1.42 6.53 17.51
CA PHE A 203 0.34 7.10 16.72
C PHE A 203 -0.36 8.23 17.46
N TRP A 204 -0.88 9.20 16.71
CA TRP A 204 -1.82 10.21 17.19
C TRP A 204 -3.03 10.25 16.26
N VAL A 205 -4.20 9.91 16.79
CA VAL A 205 -5.45 9.87 16.02
C VAL A 205 -6.29 11.08 16.39
N GLU A 206 -6.62 11.92 15.41
CA GLU A 206 -7.46 13.09 15.62
C GLU A 206 -8.91 12.66 15.80
N ARG A 207 -9.55 13.06 16.92
CA ARG A 207 -10.99 12.86 17.09
C ARG A 207 -11.73 13.62 15.99
N PRO A 208 -12.41 12.93 15.07
CA PRO A 208 -13.13 13.59 13.99
C PRO A 208 -14.36 14.32 14.54
N GLN A 209 -14.72 15.44 13.91
CA GLN A 209 -16.01 16.10 14.13
C GLN A 209 -17.17 15.25 13.61
N ALA A 210 -18.38 15.46 14.11
CA ALA A 210 -19.54 14.59 13.83
C ALA A 210 -19.92 14.47 12.34
N ASP A 211 -19.73 15.52 11.56
CA ASP A 211 -19.99 15.58 10.13
C ASP A 211 -18.77 15.18 9.27
N ARG A 212 -17.60 15.06 9.87
CA ARG A 212 -16.36 14.68 9.18
C ARG A 212 -16.44 13.22 8.72
N ARG A 213 -16.03 12.98 7.48
CA ARG A 213 -16.06 11.65 6.82
C ARG A 213 -14.67 11.12 6.48
N ASN A 214 -13.63 11.76 7.00
CA ASN A 214 -12.27 11.27 6.97
C ASN A 214 -11.67 11.28 8.38
N LEU A 215 -10.66 10.45 8.59
CA LEU A 215 -9.94 10.31 9.85
C LEU A 215 -8.47 10.68 9.62
N VAL A 216 -7.92 11.53 10.49
CA VAL A 216 -6.49 11.90 10.45
C VAL A 216 -5.74 11.07 11.48
N ILE A 217 -4.68 10.42 11.02
CA ILE A 217 -3.77 9.62 11.82
C ILE A 217 -2.37 10.15 11.56
N TYR A 218 -1.65 10.51 12.61
CA TYR A 218 -0.23 10.76 12.55
C TYR A 218 0.54 9.55 13.08
N ALA A 219 1.70 9.26 12.52
CA ALA A 219 2.53 8.14 12.95
C ALA A 219 4.02 8.49 12.96
N LEU A 220 4.72 8.02 14.00
CA LEU A 220 6.16 8.06 14.12
C LEU A 220 6.74 6.69 13.78
N LEU A 221 7.59 6.66 12.76
CA LEU A 221 8.32 5.49 12.30
C LEU A 221 9.76 5.53 12.79
N ASP A 222 10.28 4.38 13.20
CA ASP A 222 11.63 4.22 13.71
C ASP A 222 12.21 2.87 13.26
N SER A 223 13.47 2.87 12.83
CA SER A 223 14.17 1.74 12.21
C SER A 223 15.67 1.89 12.38
N PRO A 224 16.49 0.82 12.50
CA PRO A 224 17.93 0.94 12.70
C PRO A 224 18.63 2.07 11.92
N ARG A 225 18.31 2.25 10.64
CA ARG A 225 18.96 3.26 9.77
C ARG A 225 18.04 4.37 9.28
N ALA A 226 16.78 4.44 9.72
CA ALA A 226 15.86 5.49 9.31
C ALA A 226 14.78 5.84 10.36
N THR A 227 14.23 7.03 10.25
CA THR A 227 13.05 7.47 10.99
C THR A 227 12.08 8.16 10.02
N GLY A 228 10.82 8.31 10.43
CA GLY A 228 9.90 9.09 9.64
C GLY A 228 8.69 9.59 10.40
N ALA A 229 8.14 10.70 9.92
CA ALA A 229 6.91 11.29 10.40
C ALA A 229 5.85 11.21 9.30
N TYR A 230 4.66 10.73 9.63
CA TYR A 230 3.60 10.47 8.68
C TYR A 230 2.32 11.18 9.12
N ARG A 231 1.62 11.79 8.16
CA ARG A 231 0.23 12.23 8.28
C ARG A 231 -0.58 11.48 7.25
N MET A 232 -1.52 10.67 7.73
CA MET A 232 -2.39 9.81 6.95
C MET A 232 -3.83 10.29 7.09
N VAL A 233 -4.52 10.54 5.98
CA VAL A 233 -5.94 10.93 5.98
C VAL A 233 -6.75 9.84 5.29
N LEU A 234 -7.43 9.02 6.09
CA LEU A 234 -8.27 7.92 5.62
C LEU A 234 -9.64 8.46 5.24
N THR A 235 -10.07 8.20 4.01
CA THR A 235 -11.43 8.49 3.54
C THR A 235 -12.12 7.19 3.13
N PRO A 236 -13.00 6.62 3.98
CA PRO A 236 -13.78 5.43 3.66
C PRO A 236 -14.78 5.67 2.53
N GLY A 237 -14.94 4.70 1.61
CA GLY A 237 -15.85 4.85 0.48
C GLY A 237 -16.15 3.54 -0.26
N LYS A 238 -16.75 3.67 -1.46
CA LYS A 238 -16.80 2.55 -2.42
C LYS A 238 -15.36 2.06 -2.66
N ASP A 239 -14.52 3.01 -3.03
CA ASP A 239 -13.07 2.90 -2.98
C ASP A 239 -12.62 3.71 -1.77
N SER A 240 -11.86 3.09 -0.87
CA SER A 240 -11.27 3.81 0.26
C SER A 240 -9.93 4.40 -0.18
N THR A 241 -9.64 5.63 0.25
CA THR A 241 -8.37 6.30 -0.07
C THR A 241 -7.60 6.68 1.17
N LEU A 242 -6.28 6.68 1.09
CA LEU A 242 -5.38 7.22 2.12
C LEU A 242 -4.48 8.29 1.50
N ASP A 243 -4.68 9.55 1.87
CA ASP A 243 -3.71 10.61 1.56
C ASP A 243 -2.55 10.53 2.55
N VAL A 244 -1.32 10.46 2.06
CA VAL A 244 -0.11 10.37 2.87
C VAL A 244 0.80 11.56 2.59
N GLN A 245 1.20 12.24 3.66
CA GLN A 245 2.34 13.15 3.68
C GLN A 245 3.37 12.57 4.65
N ALA A 246 4.63 12.48 4.22
CA ALA A 246 5.69 11.93 5.04
C ALA A 246 6.99 12.75 4.95
N LYS A 247 7.74 12.75 6.05
CA LYS A 247 9.11 13.26 6.14
C LYS A 247 9.99 12.13 6.66
N VAL A 248 10.90 11.64 5.83
CA VAL A 248 11.78 10.51 6.15
C VAL A 248 13.20 11.01 6.32
N TYR A 249 13.89 10.54 7.36
CA TYR A 249 15.27 10.90 7.67
C TYR A 249 16.11 9.64 7.80
N LEU A 250 17.19 9.54 7.02
CA LEU A 250 18.17 8.46 7.21
C LEU A 250 19.07 8.78 8.40
N ARG A 251 19.33 7.79 9.26
CA ARG A 251 20.40 7.84 10.28
C ARG A 251 21.76 7.58 9.67
N GLU A 252 21.78 6.64 8.73
CA GLU A 252 22.95 6.15 8.02
C GLU A 252 22.54 5.82 6.57
N PRO A 253 23.49 5.78 5.63
CA PRO A 253 23.19 5.34 4.27
C PRO A 253 22.59 3.92 4.23
N VAL A 254 21.63 3.70 3.32
CA VAL A 254 21.03 2.37 3.08
C VAL A 254 21.30 1.91 1.64
N GLY A 255 21.29 0.59 1.43
CA GLY A 255 21.50 0.02 0.10
C GLY A 255 20.34 0.33 -0.84
N LYS A 256 19.11 0.23 -0.31
CA LYS A 256 17.87 0.49 -1.05
C LYS A 256 16.81 1.10 -0.15
N LEU A 257 16.12 2.13 -0.65
CA LEU A 257 15.02 2.81 0.03
C LEU A 257 13.74 2.63 -0.79
N GLY A 258 12.76 1.89 -0.26
CA GLY A 258 11.46 1.66 -0.88
C GLY A 258 10.39 2.60 -0.34
N ILE A 259 9.85 3.44 -1.23
CA ILE A 259 8.86 4.47 -0.97
C ILE A 259 7.47 4.00 -1.44
N ALA A 260 6.44 4.30 -0.64
CA ALA A 260 5.06 3.85 -0.82
C ALA A 260 4.95 2.34 -1.13
N PRO A 261 5.59 1.48 -0.31
CA PRO A 261 5.60 0.05 -0.57
C PRO A 261 4.22 -0.59 -0.45
N LEU A 262 3.92 -1.47 -1.39
CA LEU A 262 2.81 -2.41 -1.40
C LEU A 262 3.35 -3.83 -1.22
N THR A 263 2.60 -4.68 -0.54
CA THR A 263 2.93 -6.08 -0.30
C THR A 263 1.69 -6.91 -0.52
N SER A 264 1.82 -7.96 -1.30
CA SER A 264 0.71 -8.81 -1.71
C SER A 264 1.18 -10.25 -1.84
N MET A 265 0.29 -11.08 -2.37
CA MET A 265 0.51 -12.50 -2.51
C MET A 265 0.07 -12.96 -3.91
N PHE A 266 0.87 -13.81 -4.53
CA PHE A 266 0.51 -14.59 -5.72
C PHE A 266 1.05 -16.01 -5.61
N LEU A 267 0.17 -17.01 -5.57
CA LEU A 267 0.57 -18.43 -5.55
C LEU A 267 0.52 -19.06 -6.94
N PHE A 268 -0.63 -18.99 -7.60
CA PHE A 268 -0.83 -19.44 -8.98
C PHE A 268 -2.00 -18.72 -9.65
N GLY A 269 -1.96 -18.63 -10.97
CA GLY A 269 -2.95 -17.91 -11.78
C GLY A 269 -3.05 -18.47 -13.19
N ALA A 270 -3.87 -17.85 -14.04
CA ALA A 270 -4.04 -18.33 -15.41
C ALA A 270 -2.74 -18.29 -16.25
N ASN A 271 -1.79 -17.42 -15.88
CA ASN A 271 -0.47 -17.27 -16.48
C ASN A 271 0.59 -18.23 -15.91
N GLN A 272 0.33 -18.81 -14.73
CA GLN A 272 1.15 -19.84 -14.08
C GLN A 272 0.23 -20.76 -13.27
N PRO A 273 -0.40 -21.77 -13.89
CA PRO A 273 -1.33 -22.66 -13.23
C PRO A 273 -0.66 -23.47 -12.11
N SER A 274 -1.46 -23.99 -11.18
CA SER A 274 -0.94 -24.84 -10.10
C SER A 274 -0.31 -26.12 -10.66
N ASP A 275 0.89 -26.46 -10.16
CA ASP A 275 1.55 -27.74 -10.44
C ASP A 275 0.82 -28.93 -9.78
N SER A 276 -0.10 -28.65 -8.84
CA SER A 276 -0.89 -29.64 -8.12
C SER A 276 -2.38 -29.50 -8.43
N LEU A 277 -3.12 -30.62 -8.37
CA LEU A 277 -4.56 -30.57 -8.53
C LEU A 277 -5.17 -29.71 -7.42
N ASN A 278 -5.81 -28.62 -7.81
CA ASN A 278 -6.54 -27.72 -6.92
C ASN A 278 -7.91 -27.46 -7.54
N PHE A 279 -8.95 -27.43 -6.70
CA PHE A 279 -10.30 -27.09 -7.19
C PHE A 279 -10.39 -25.61 -7.58
N ARG A 280 -9.55 -24.77 -6.96
CA ARG A 280 -9.44 -23.34 -7.27
C ARG A 280 -8.68 -23.14 -8.57
N PRO A 281 -9.22 -22.40 -9.55
CA PRO A 281 -8.50 -22.10 -10.78
C PRO A 281 -7.33 -21.12 -10.58
N GLN A 282 -7.45 -20.20 -9.63
CA GLN A 282 -6.44 -19.20 -9.27
C GLN A 282 -6.45 -18.95 -7.76
N LEU A 283 -5.32 -18.50 -7.22
CA LEU A 283 -5.15 -18.18 -5.80
C LEU A 283 -4.10 -17.07 -5.65
N HIS A 284 -4.58 -15.84 -5.44
CA HIS A 284 -3.77 -14.64 -5.29
C HIS A 284 -4.58 -13.45 -4.74
N ASP A 285 -3.86 -12.47 -4.18
CA ASP A 285 -4.41 -11.17 -3.73
C ASP A 285 -4.17 -10.06 -4.76
N SER A 286 -3.26 -10.29 -5.70
CA SER A 286 -2.98 -9.44 -6.84
C SER A 286 -2.43 -10.31 -7.97
N GLU A 287 -2.65 -9.93 -9.21
CA GLU A 287 -2.20 -10.71 -10.38
C GLU A 287 -1.25 -9.94 -11.30
N GLY A 288 -1.05 -8.64 -11.06
CA GLY A 288 -0.08 -7.86 -11.84
C GLY A 288 0.30 -6.53 -11.18
N LEU A 289 1.48 -6.03 -11.55
CA LEU A 289 1.94 -4.68 -11.28
C LEU A 289 1.55 -3.78 -12.48
N ALA A 290 0.77 -2.74 -12.22
CA ALA A 290 0.52 -1.66 -13.17
C ALA A 290 1.45 -0.46 -12.87
N ILE A 291 1.94 0.20 -13.91
CA ILE A 291 2.77 1.43 -13.78
C ILE A 291 2.28 2.46 -14.79
N HIS A 292 2.01 3.67 -14.33
CA HIS A 292 1.82 4.85 -15.17
C HIS A 292 3.10 5.69 -15.11
N ALA A 293 3.95 5.54 -16.11
CA ALA A 293 5.24 6.20 -16.18
C ALA A 293 5.10 7.72 -16.42
N GLY A 294 6.11 8.51 -16.06
CA GLY A 294 6.06 9.97 -16.20
C GLY A 294 5.97 10.47 -17.64
N ASN A 295 6.36 9.63 -18.61
CA ASN A 295 6.21 9.89 -20.06
C ASN A 295 4.80 9.56 -20.60
N GLY A 296 3.88 9.08 -19.75
CA GLY A 296 2.52 8.70 -20.11
C GLY A 296 2.35 7.24 -20.58
N GLU A 297 3.43 6.45 -20.62
CA GLU A 297 3.31 5.02 -20.92
C GLU A 297 2.66 4.28 -19.74
N TRP A 298 1.71 3.40 -20.07
CA TRP A 298 1.16 2.42 -19.14
C TRP A 298 1.85 1.08 -19.34
N LEU A 299 2.32 0.48 -18.24
CA LEU A 299 2.91 -0.86 -18.22
C LEU A 299 2.04 -1.79 -17.38
N TRP A 300 1.95 -3.04 -17.82
CA TRP A 300 1.33 -4.12 -17.06
C TRP A 300 2.25 -5.32 -16.98
N ARG A 301 2.67 -5.68 -15.77
CA ARG A 301 3.53 -6.82 -15.46
C ARG A 301 2.72 -7.87 -14.69
N PRO A 302 2.12 -8.88 -15.35
CA PRO A 302 1.51 -10.01 -14.65
C PRO A 302 2.50 -10.66 -13.67
N LEU A 303 2.06 -11.02 -12.47
CA LEU A 303 2.92 -11.59 -11.42
C LEU A 303 3.21 -13.07 -11.65
N ASN A 304 4.31 -13.53 -11.08
CA ASN A 304 4.71 -14.93 -11.00
C ASN A 304 5.01 -15.33 -9.55
N ASN A 305 4.95 -16.63 -9.28
CA ASN A 305 5.57 -17.30 -8.14
C ASN A 305 6.82 -18.06 -8.66
N PRO A 306 7.99 -17.39 -8.76
CA PRO A 306 9.19 -17.99 -9.32
C PRO A 306 9.79 -19.03 -8.38
N LYS A 307 10.66 -19.93 -8.89
CA LYS A 307 11.39 -20.90 -8.05
C LYS A 307 12.61 -20.29 -7.35
N ARG A 308 13.02 -19.08 -7.74
CA ARG A 308 14.12 -18.29 -7.15
C ARG A 308 13.67 -16.84 -7.00
N LEU A 309 14.25 -16.11 -6.05
CA LEU A 309 14.00 -14.67 -5.87
C LEU A 309 14.19 -13.92 -7.19
N ALA A 310 13.17 -13.20 -7.63
CA ALA A 310 13.23 -12.36 -8.83
C ALA A 310 13.00 -10.89 -8.45
N VAL A 311 13.82 -10.01 -9.03
CA VAL A 311 13.72 -8.57 -8.85
C VAL A 311 13.68 -7.93 -10.24
N SER A 312 12.58 -7.24 -10.55
CA SER A 312 12.40 -6.48 -11.78
C SER A 312 12.40 -4.99 -11.47
N ALA A 313 13.20 -4.20 -12.18
CA ALA A 313 13.31 -2.75 -11.98
C ALA A 313 12.88 -1.99 -13.25
N PHE A 314 11.85 -1.15 -13.12
CA PHE A 314 11.29 -0.35 -14.20
C PHE A 314 11.73 1.10 -14.05
N SER A 315 12.84 1.46 -14.71
CA SER A 315 13.38 2.82 -14.67
C SER A 315 12.40 3.82 -15.26
N VAL A 316 11.97 4.78 -14.44
CA VAL A 316 11.04 5.85 -14.84
C VAL A 316 11.47 7.15 -14.16
N GLU A 317 11.09 8.28 -14.75
CA GLU A 317 11.27 9.60 -14.14
C GLU A 317 9.89 10.18 -13.86
N ASN A 318 9.67 10.69 -12.63
CA ASN A 318 8.39 11.23 -12.17
C ASN A 318 7.20 10.29 -12.47
N PRO A 319 7.19 9.04 -11.94
CA PRO A 319 6.06 8.13 -12.13
C PRO A 319 4.77 8.83 -11.72
N ARG A 320 3.68 8.67 -12.49
CA ARG A 320 2.35 9.20 -12.15
C ARG A 320 1.60 8.27 -11.20
N GLY A 321 1.95 6.99 -11.22
CA GLY A 321 1.49 6.03 -10.25
C GLY A 321 1.94 4.62 -10.56
N PHE A 322 1.76 3.72 -9.59
CA PHE A 322 2.02 2.31 -9.72
C PHE A 322 1.17 1.53 -8.71
N GLY A 323 0.88 0.26 -8.96
CA GLY A 323 0.01 -0.50 -8.06
C GLY A 323 -0.02 -1.99 -8.31
N LEU A 324 -0.30 -2.74 -7.25
CA LEU A 324 -0.59 -4.17 -7.33
C LEU A 324 -2.09 -4.33 -7.55
N MET A 325 -2.46 -4.88 -8.71
CA MET A 325 -3.82 -4.90 -9.20
C MET A 325 -4.37 -6.32 -9.27
N GLN A 326 -5.68 -6.43 -9.10
CA GLN A 326 -6.46 -7.63 -9.29
C GLN A 326 -7.59 -7.34 -10.27
N ARG A 327 -7.36 -7.58 -11.56
CA ARG A 327 -8.32 -7.34 -12.66
C ARG A 327 -9.34 -8.47 -12.78
N THR A 328 -9.02 -9.66 -12.32
CA THR A 328 -9.91 -10.81 -12.28
C THR A 328 -10.81 -10.77 -11.05
N ARG A 329 -12.13 -10.71 -11.26
CA ARG A 329 -13.14 -10.53 -10.18
C ARG A 329 -14.28 -11.55 -10.20
N ASP A 330 -14.32 -12.44 -11.19
CA ASP A 330 -15.34 -13.47 -11.26
C ASP A 330 -15.07 -14.54 -10.19
N PHE A 331 -16.07 -14.84 -9.33
CA PHE A 331 -15.95 -15.88 -8.31
C PHE A 331 -15.47 -17.22 -8.89
N ASN A 332 -15.92 -17.57 -10.10
CA ASN A 332 -15.53 -18.81 -10.80
C ASN A 332 -14.04 -18.94 -11.14
N ARG A 333 -13.26 -17.89 -10.90
CA ARG A 333 -11.80 -17.89 -11.05
C ARG A 333 -11.08 -18.29 -9.78
N TYR A 334 -11.77 -18.30 -8.64
CA TYR A 334 -11.20 -18.56 -7.32
C TYR A 334 -11.92 -19.69 -6.61
N GLU A 335 -13.26 -19.75 -6.69
CA GLU A 335 -14.12 -20.78 -6.09
C GLU A 335 -13.99 -20.95 -4.55
N ASP A 336 -13.34 -20.00 -3.88
CA ASP A 336 -13.12 -20.04 -2.43
C ASP A 336 -14.18 -19.23 -1.67
N LEU A 337 -14.96 -19.91 -0.83
CA LEU A 337 -16.04 -19.29 -0.04
C LEU A 337 -15.55 -18.64 1.25
N ASP A 338 -14.38 -19.01 1.75
CA ASP A 338 -13.81 -18.53 3.02
C ASP A 338 -12.92 -17.31 2.78
N ASP A 339 -12.01 -17.40 1.81
CA ASP A 339 -10.97 -16.41 1.56
C ASP A 339 -11.36 -15.28 0.60
N ARG A 340 -12.40 -15.51 -0.22
CA ARG A 340 -13.05 -14.51 -1.09
C ARG A 340 -12.06 -13.62 -1.87
N TYR A 341 -11.05 -14.23 -2.48
CA TYR A 341 -9.98 -13.53 -3.21
C TYR A 341 -10.51 -12.53 -4.24
N GLU A 342 -11.62 -12.83 -4.91
CA GLU A 342 -12.24 -11.96 -5.91
C GLU A 342 -12.70 -10.61 -5.34
N LEU A 343 -12.86 -10.52 -4.01
CA LEU A 343 -13.25 -9.31 -3.28
C LEU A 343 -12.07 -8.54 -2.66
N ARG A 344 -10.82 -8.98 -2.85
CA ARG A 344 -9.63 -8.33 -2.27
C ARG A 344 -9.16 -7.14 -3.11
N PRO A 345 -8.90 -5.94 -2.55
CA PRO A 345 -8.68 -4.74 -3.34
C PRO A 345 -7.44 -4.80 -4.23
N SER A 346 -7.51 -4.11 -5.37
CA SER A 346 -6.34 -3.52 -6.00
C SER A 346 -5.83 -2.35 -5.16
N GLY A 347 -4.51 -2.17 -5.10
CA GLY A 347 -3.82 -1.11 -4.37
C GLY A 347 -3.02 -0.24 -5.33
N TRP A 348 -3.39 1.04 -5.46
CA TRP A 348 -2.77 1.97 -6.40
C TRP A 348 -2.17 3.18 -5.68
N VAL A 349 -0.88 3.42 -5.90
CA VAL A 349 -0.15 4.61 -5.48
C VAL A 349 -0.29 5.67 -6.58
N GLU A 350 -1.00 6.75 -6.28
CA GLU A 350 -1.00 7.98 -7.07
C GLU A 350 0.05 8.94 -6.47
N THR A 351 1.09 9.25 -7.23
CA THR A 351 2.16 10.15 -6.77
C THR A 351 1.69 11.60 -6.80
N ARG A 352 2.22 12.42 -5.88
CA ARG A 352 2.02 13.88 -5.90
C ARG A 352 3.35 14.60 -5.92
N GLY A 353 3.45 15.57 -6.82
CA GLY A 353 4.71 16.25 -7.12
C GLY A 353 5.65 15.40 -7.97
N ASP A 354 6.88 15.89 -8.10
CA ASP A 354 7.92 15.27 -8.91
C ASP A 354 8.82 14.39 -8.01
N TRP A 355 8.77 13.07 -8.22
CA TRP A 355 9.56 12.10 -7.45
C TRP A 355 10.98 11.89 -8.02
N GLY A 356 11.31 12.56 -9.11
CA GLY A 356 12.61 12.50 -9.76
C GLY A 356 12.88 11.18 -10.48
N LYS A 357 14.16 10.88 -10.65
CA LYS A 357 14.65 9.65 -11.30
C LYS A 357 14.77 8.50 -10.31
N GLY A 358 14.51 7.31 -10.80
CA GLY A 358 14.54 6.08 -10.02
C GLY A 358 13.88 4.95 -10.80
N HIS A 359 13.36 3.97 -10.08
CA HIS A 359 12.63 2.86 -10.67
C HIS A 359 11.48 2.40 -9.77
N VAL A 360 10.40 1.94 -10.39
CA VAL A 360 9.44 1.09 -9.69
C VAL A 360 10.05 -0.31 -9.66
N GLU A 361 10.19 -0.88 -8.47
CA GLU A 361 10.75 -2.22 -8.28
C GLU A 361 9.64 -3.21 -7.93
N LEU A 362 9.71 -4.40 -8.52
CA LEU A 362 8.90 -5.56 -8.20
C LEU A 362 9.80 -6.66 -7.66
N VAL A 363 9.47 -7.20 -6.50
CA VAL A 363 10.12 -8.35 -5.89
C VAL A 363 9.12 -9.51 -5.86
N GLU A 364 9.50 -10.64 -6.45
CA GLU A 364 8.74 -11.89 -6.46
C GLU A 364 9.56 -12.95 -5.69
N ILE A 365 9.05 -13.37 -4.53
CA ILE A 365 9.70 -14.32 -3.62
C ILE A 365 9.07 -15.71 -3.86
N PRO A 366 9.86 -16.80 -3.92
CA PRO A 366 9.30 -18.15 -3.98
C PRO A 366 8.49 -18.46 -2.72
N THR A 367 7.24 -18.88 -2.88
CA THR A 367 6.42 -19.35 -1.76
C THR A 367 5.77 -20.71 -2.05
N PRO A 368 5.73 -21.64 -1.08
CA PRO A 368 5.02 -22.90 -1.22
C PRO A 368 3.52 -22.80 -0.90
N ASP A 369 3.08 -21.75 -0.20
CA ASP A 369 1.72 -21.62 0.32
C ASP A 369 1.25 -20.15 0.38
N GLU A 370 -0.04 -19.99 0.65
CA GLU A 370 -0.75 -18.73 0.70
C GLU A 370 -0.63 -17.92 1.99
N THR A 371 0.01 -18.48 3.00
CA THR A 371 0.06 -17.86 4.33
C THR A 371 1.08 -16.72 4.40
N ASN A 372 2.01 -16.68 3.43
CA ASN A 372 3.08 -15.70 3.36
C ASN A 372 2.92 -14.80 2.13
N ASP A 373 2.89 -13.49 2.35
CA ASP A 373 3.00 -12.52 1.27
C ASP A 373 4.35 -12.67 0.56
N ASN A 374 4.32 -12.83 -0.76
CA ASN A 374 5.50 -13.13 -1.57
C ASN A 374 5.75 -12.10 -2.69
N ILE A 375 4.97 -11.02 -2.72
CA ILE A 375 5.05 -9.95 -3.72
C ILE A 375 5.29 -8.62 -3.01
N VAL A 376 6.29 -7.86 -3.46
CA VAL A 376 6.54 -6.50 -2.98
C VAL A 376 6.72 -5.55 -4.15
N ALA A 377 6.09 -4.37 -4.10
CA ALA A 377 6.29 -3.32 -5.09
C ALA A 377 6.49 -1.96 -4.42
N PHE A 378 7.47 -1.17 -4.86
CA PHE A 378 7.74 0.17 -4.33
C PHE A 378 8.47 1.04 -5.35
N TRP A 379 8.51 2.35 -5.09
CA TRP A 379 9.41 3.27 -5.79
C TRP A 379 10.76 3.32 -5.07
N SER A 380 11.85 3.20 -5.82
CA SER A 380 13.22 3.41 -5.32
C SER A 380 13.84 4.60 -6.04
N PRO A 381 14.22 5.69 -5.34
CA PRO A 381 14.86 6.82 -5.98
C PRO A 381 16.30 6.48 -6.39
N GLU A 382 16.77 7.04 -7.50
CA GLU A 382 18.16 6.89 -7.97
C GLU A 382 19.16 7.53 -6.99
N LYS A 383 18.74 8.64 -6.36
CA LYS A 383 19.52 9.35 -5.34
C LYS A 383 18.76 9.37 -4.03
N GLN A 384 19.40 8.87 -2.99
CA GLN A 384 18.88 8.92 -1.62
C GLN A 384 19.28 10.25 -0.94
N PRO A 385 18.51 10.74 0.05
CA PRO A 385 18.93 11.88 0.85
C PRO A 385 20.19 11.54 1.66
N GLU A 386 21.02 12.54 1.95
CA GLU A 386 22.11 12.36 2.91
C GLU A 386 21.53 12.12 4.32
N PRO A 387 22.22 11.36 5.20
CA PRO A 387 21.78 11.19 6.59
C PRO A 387 21.45 12.51 7.29
N GLY A 388 20.32 12.54 7.99
CA GLY A 388 19.75 13.72 8.65
C GLY A 388 19.02 14.70 7.73
N GLN A 389 19.16 14.59 6.41
CA GLN A 389 18.35 15.38 5.47
C GLN A 389 16.94 14.79 5.34
N SER A 390 15.93 15.67 5.32
CA SER A 390 14.54 15.26 5.10
C SER A 390 14.30 14.88 3.64
N LEU A 391 13.67 13.73 3.45
CA LEU A 391 12.98 13.36 2.22
C LEU A 391 11.48 13.56 2.43
N ASP A 392 10.94 14.58 1.77
CA ASP A 392 9.53 14.95 1.85
C ASP A 392 8.74 14.25 0.74
N LEU A 393 7.66 13.58 1.12
CA LEU A 393 6.87 12.71 0.23
C LEU A 393 5.38 13.05 0.35
N GLU A 394 4.69 13.06 -0.79
CA GLU A 394 3.24 13.12 -0.84
C GLU A 394 2.70 12.14 -1.89
N TYR A 395 1.68 11.38 -1.51
CA TYR A 395 0.98 10.44 -2.39
C TYR A 395 -0.42 10.11 -1.88
N ARG A 396 -1.25 9.51 -2.73
CA ARG A 396 -2.53 8.93 -2.36
C ARG A 396 -2.54 7.44 -2.69
N LEU A 397 -2.96 6.63 -1.73
CA LEU A 397 -3.30 5.23 -1.95
C LEU A 397 -4.78 5.09 -2.26
N HIS A 398 -5.11 4.29 -3.27
CA HIS A 398 -6.47 3.90 -3.61
C HIS A 398 -6.64 2.39 -3.41
N PHE A 399 -7.72 1.99 -2.73
CA PHE A 399 -8.08 0.59 -2.51
C PHE A 399 -9.43 0.32 -3.19
N SER A 400 -9.40 -0.37 -4.32
CA SER A 400 -10.53 -0.45 -5.25
C SER A 400 -10.77 -1.86 -5.81
N MET A 401 -12.00 -2.12 -6.24
CA MET A 401 -12.36 -3.25 -7.13
C MET A 401 -12.88 -2.76 -8.50
N ASP A 402 -12.62 -1.50 -8.83
CA ASP A 402 -13.00 -0.86 -10.09
C ASP A 402 -11.72 -0.50 -10.84
N GLU A 403 -10.96 -1.53 -11.26
CA GLU A 403 -9.70 -1.37 -11.97
C GLU A 403 -9.79 -0.43 -13.19
N PRO A 404 -10.87 -0.43 -14.00
CA PRO A 404 -11.02 0.51 -15.11
C PRO A 404 -11.00 1.99 -14.68
N SER A 405 -11.47 2.32 -13.47
CA SER A 405 -11.45 3.68 -12.93
C SER A 405 -10.04 4.17 -12.56
N LEU A 406 -9.10 3.24 -12.38
CA LEU A 406 -7.70 3.50 -12.04
C LEU A 406 -6.79 3.52 -13.28
N HIS A 407 -7.34 3.33 -14.49
CA HIS A 407 -6.59 3.28 -15.74
C HIS A 407 -6.98 4.43 -16.67
N ASP A 408 -6.12 4.78 -17.65
CA ASP A 408 -6.50 5.76 -18.67
C ASP A 408 -7.64 5.18 -19.55
N PRO A 409 -8.82 5.82 -19.61
CA PRO A 409 -9.95 5.33 -20.41
C PRO A 409 -9.70 5.39 -21.92
N LYS A 410 -8.65 6.08 -22.38
CA LYS A 410 -8.24 6.15 -23.78
C LYS A 410 -7.37 4.98 -24.22
N LEU A 411 -6.93 4.14 -23.27
CA LEU A 411 -6.11 2.96 -23.53
C LEU A 411 -6.88 1.70 -23.11
N ALA A 412 -6.69 0.65 -23.89
CA ALA A 412 -7.04 -0.69 -23.48
C ALA A 412 -6.04 -1.25 -22.49
N TRP A 413 -6.46 -2.25 -21.73
CA TRP A 413 -5.65 -2.96 -20.78
C TRP A 413 -5.79 -4.48 -20.99
N VAL A 414 -4.82 -5.22 -20.48
CA VAL A 414 -4.84 -6.68 -20.45
C VAL A 414 -5.85 -7.15 -19.41
N GLN A 415 -6.90 -7.83 -19.85
CA GLN A 415 -7.87 -8.47 -18.96
C GLN A 415 -7.31 -9.72 -18.31
N GLN A 416 -6.58 -10.55 -19.07
CA GLN A 416 -5.98 -11.79 -18.58
C GLN A 416 -4.79 -12.19 -19.44
N THR A 417 -3.85 -12.91 -18.84
CA THR A 417 -2.78 -13.64 -19.53
C THR A 417 -2.94 -15.11 -19.22
N ARG A 418 -2.95 -15.96 -20.26
CA ARG A 418 -3.01 -17.41 -20.11
C ARG A 418 -1.78 -18.05 -20.72
N VAL A 419 -1.23 -19.05 -20.03
CA VAL A 419 -0.18 -19.90 -20.58
C VAL A 419 -0.76 -21.20 -21.10
N SER A 420 -0.18 -21.72 -22.17
CA SER A 420 -0.49 -23.03 -22.74
C SER A 420 0.78 -23.64 -23.30
N ALA A 421 0.83 -24.97 -23.36
CA ALA A 421 1.73 -25.64 -24.30
C ALA A 421 1.41 -25.12 -25.71
N GLY A 422 2.45 -24.74 -26.44
CA GLY A 422 2.32 -24.44 -27.86
C GLY A 422 2.14 -25.72 -28.65
N ASP A 423 1.31 -25.67 -29.68
CA ASP A 423 1.03 -26.82 -30.53
C ASP A 423 0.93 -26.40 -32.00
N VAL A 424 1.06 -27.38 -32.89
CA VAL A 424 0.78 -27.24 -34.33
C VAL A 424 -0.35 -28.17 -34.72
N LYS A 425 -1.23 -27.70 -35.61
CA LYS A 425 -2.27 -28.54 -36.21
C LYS A 425 -1.67 -29.32 -37.38
N GLN A 426 -1.68 -30.64 -37.29
CA GLN A 426 -1.20 -31.52 -38.35
C GLN A 426 -2.20 -31.62 -39.52
N ALA A 427 -1.76 -32.20 -40.64
CA ALA A 427 -2.61 -32.46 -41.81
C ALA A 427 -3.82 -33.37 -41.48
N ASN A 428 -3.70 -34.24 -40.48
CA ASN A 428 -4.78 -35.08 -39.95
C ASN A 428 -5.68 -34.35 -38.94
N LEU A 429 -5.52 -33.04 -38.78
CA LEU A 429 -6.25 -32.14 -37.87
C LEU A 429 -5.95 -32.34 -36.37
N ILE A 430 -5.07 -33.26 -35.99
CA ILE A 430 -4.66 -33.49 -34.60
C ILE A 430 -3.63 -32.42 -34.19
N ARG A 431 -3.77 -31.86 -32.99
CA ARG A 431 -2.80 -30.95 -32.39
C ARG A 431 -1.70 -31.75 -31.70
N GLN A 432 -0.44 -31.37 -31.92
CA GLN A 432 0.70 -31.93 -31.18
C GLN A 432 1.58 -30.82 -30.62
N PRO A 433 2.06 -30.95 -29.37
CA PRO A 433 3.03 -30.03 -28.82
C PRO A 433 4.28 -29.95 -29.72
N ASP A 434 4.75 -28.73 -29.98
CA ASP A 434 5.92 -28.48 -30.83
C ASP A 434 7.13 -27.96 -30.02
N GLY A 435 7.06 -28.08 -28.69
CA GLY A 435 8.06 -27.63 -27.74
C GLY A 435 8.07 -26.12 -27.51
N SER A 436 7.14 -25.37 -28.11
CA SER A 436 6.97 -23.94 -27.82
C SER A 436 6.03 -23.71 -26.64
N THR A 437 6.11 -22.53 -26.05
CA THR A 437 5.16 -22.01 -25.06
C THR A 437 4.26 -20.99 -25.75
N ALA A 438 2.94 -21.07 -25.52
CA ALA A 438 1.97 -20.12 -26.03
C ALA A 438 1.44 -19.23 -24.89
N LEU A 439 1.40 -17.93 -25.16
CA LEU A 439 0.84 -16.90 -24.29
C LEU A 439 -0.36 -16.28 -24.99
N ILE A 440 -1.51 -16.35 -24.33
CA ILE A 440 -2.78 -15.81 -24.81
C ILE A 440 -3.12 -14.59 -23.95
N VAL A 441 -3.08 -13.42 -24.57
CA VAL A 441 -3.25 -12.12 -23.91
C VAL A 441 -4.51 -11.46 -24.46
N ASP A 442 -5.53 -11.29 -23.62
CA ASP A 442 -6.76 -10.61 -24.00
C ASP A 442 -6.68 -9.14 -23.60
N PHE A 443 -6.80 -8.24 -24.57
CA PHE A 443 -6.90 -6.80 -24.36
C PHE A 443 -8.36 -6.35 -24.47
N VAL A 444 -8.81 -5.53 -23.52
CA VAL A 444 -10.16 -4.96 -23.47
C VAL A 444 -10.08 -3.49 -23.10
N GLY A 445 -11.14 -2.74 -23.37
CA GLY A 445 -11.28 -1.36 -22.92
C GLY A 445 -12.14 -0.52 -23.86
N PRO A 446 -12.63 0.65 -23.41
CA PRO A 446 -13.57 1.46 -24.17
C PRO A 446 -13.07 1.87 -25.56
N VAL A 447 -11.76 2.08 -25.70
CA VAL A 447 -11.12 2.44 -26.98
C VAL A 447 -11.22 1.33 -28.02
N LEU A 448 -11.23 0.05 -27.60
CA LEU A 448 -11.35 -1.11 -28.48
C LEU A 448 -12.81 -1.42 -28.81
N GLU A 449 -13.72 -1.28 -27.86
CA GLU A 449 -15.16 -1.53 -28.06
C GLU A 449 -15.79 -0.65 -29.15
N GLN A 450 -15.19 0.52 -29.42
CA GLN A 450 -15.64 1.47 -30.44
C GLN A 450 -15.12 1.15 -31.85
N LEU A 451 -14.17 0.22 -31.98
CA LEU A 451 -13.60 -0.19 -33.25
C LEU A 451 -14.44 -1.29 -33.90
N ALA A 452 -14.48 -1.28 -35.24
CA ALA A 452 -15.06 -2.38 -36.01
C ALA A 452 -14.21 -3.65 -35.88
N GLU A 453 -14.82 -4.82 -36.11
CA GLU A 453 -14.12 -6.11 -36.00
C GLU A 453 -12.92 -6.23 -36.96
N ASP A 454 -12.99 -5.57 -38.11
CA ASP A 454 -11.97 -5.52 -39.16
C ASP A 454 -11.06 -4.29 -39.08
N ALA A 455 -11.12 -3.54 -37.96
CA ALA A 455 -10.20 -2.43 -37.73
C ALA A 455 -8.74 -2.90 -37.84
N PRO A 456 -7.84 -2.09 -38.44
CA PRO A 456 -6.46 -2.48 -38.75
C PRO A 456 -5.54 -2.47 -37.51
N VAL A 457 -6.00 -3.03 -36.39
CA VAL A 457 -5.22 -3.16 -35.16
C VAL A 457 -4.08 -4.14 -35.39
N THR A 458 -2.88 -3.73 -35.01
CA THR A 458 -1.66 -4.55 -35.07
C THR A 458 -0.96 -4.56 -33.72
N THR A 459 0.15 -5.30 -33.61
CA THR A 459 0.92 -5.44 -32.37
C THR A 459 2.33 -4.89 -32.56
N ARG A 460 2.85 -4.21 -31.54
CA ARG A 460 4.30 -4.01 -31.37
C ARG A 460 4.81 -5.00 -30.34
N VAL A 461 5.63 -5.95 -30.77
CA VAL A 461 6.17 -7.02 -29.92
C VAL A 461 7.68 -6.93 -29.88
N SER A 462 8.26 -7.04 -28.69
CA SER A 462 9.71 -7.22 -28.49
C SER A 462 9.94 -8.41 -27.58
N ILE A 463 10.98 -9.19 -27.87
CA ILE A 463 11.40 -10.35 -27.09
C ILE A 463 12.92 -10.31 -26.94
N ASP A 464 13.44 -10.78 -25.82
CA ASP A 464 14.88 -10.90 -25.62
C ASP A 464 15.52 -12.02 -26.47
N ASP A 465 16.86 -12.07 -26.46
CA ASP A 465 17.64 -13.03 -27.25
C ASP A 465 17.57 -14.47 -26.74
N ASN A 466 16.94 -14.72 -25.59
CA ASN A 466 16.76 -16.06 -25.02
C ASN A 466 15.51 -16.78 -25.55
N ALA A 467 14.75 -16.16 -26.47
CA ALA A 467 13.64 -16.81 -27.12
C ALA A 467 13.53 -16.51 -28.62
N GLU A 468 12.90 -17.43 -29.34
CA GLU A 468 12.51 -17.29 -30.73
C GLU A 468 10.99 -17.14 -30.80
N LEU A 469 10.51 -16.03 -31.38
CA LEU A 469 9.08 -15.82 -31.64
C LEU A 469 8.65 -16.59 -32.89
N VAL A 470 7.90 -17.67 -32.70
CA VAL A 470 7.42 -18.53 -33.79
C VAL A 470 6.01 -18.17 -34.27
N GLU A 471 5.24 -17.44 -33.47
CA GLU A 471 3.93 -16.92 -33.86
C GLU A 471 3.63 -15.59 -33.19
N ASN A 472 3.12 -14.65 -33.97
CA ASN A 472 2.47 -13.45 -33.51
C ASN A 472 1.13 -13.34 -34.23
N ASN A 473 0.04 -13.66 -33.53
CA ASN A 473 -1.29 -13.67 -34.11
C ASN A 473 -2.26 -12.86 -33.26
N LEU A 474 -2.81 -11.80 -33.86
CA LEU A 474 -3.83 -10.95 -33.26
C LEU A 474 -5.19 -11.22 -33.90
N ARG A 475 -6.24 -11.38 -33.10
CA ARG A 475 -7.62 -11.56 -33.59
C ARG A 475 -8.60 -10.77 -32.76
N TYR A 476 -9.64 -10.25 -33.40
CA TYR A 476 -10.80 -9.73 -32.70
C TYR A 476 -11.49 -10.84 -31.89
N ASN A 477 -11.93 -10.52 -30.68
CA ASN A 477 -12.66 -11.42 -29.80
C ASN A 477 -14.10 -10.92 -29.67
N THR A 478 -15.02 -11.59 -30.40
CA THR A 478 -16.44 -11.21 -30.46
C THR A 478 -17.16 -11.31 -29.11
N VAL A 479 -16.63 -12.07 -28.15
CA VAL A 479 -17.22 -12.25 -26.82
C VAL A 479 -16.90 -11.06 -25.92
N THR A 480 -15.63 -10.63 -25.90
CA THR A 480 -15.17 -9.53 -25.04
C THR A 480 -15.23 -8.17 -25.74
N LYS A 481 -15.46 -8.15 -27.06
CA LYS A 481 -15.33 -6.97 -27.93
C LYS A 481 -13.94 -6.33 -27.87
N GLY A 482 -12.93 -7.13 -27.52
CA GLY A 482 -11.53 -6.76 -27.45
C GLY A 482 -10.70 -7.51 -28.50
N TRP A 483 -9.38 -7.52 -28.31
CA TRP A 483 -8.45 -8.24 -29.18
C TRP A 483 -7.65 -9.26 -28.38
N ARG A 484 -7.53 -10.48 -28.92
CA ARG A 484 -6.72 -11.56 -28.39
C ARG A 484 -5.41 -11.63 -29.15
N LEU A 485 -4.30 -11.45 -28.43
CA LEU A 485 -2.96 -11.71 -28.91
C LEU A 485 -2.55 -13.14 -28.52
N THR A 486 -2.06 -13.90 -29.48
CA THR A 486 -1.39 -15.19 -29.29
C THR A 486 0.07 -15.02 -29.67
N LEU A 487 0.95 -15.12 -28.68
CA LEU A 487 2.39 -15.22 -28.89
C LEU A 487 2.80 -16.66 -28.66
N ARG A 488 3.58 -17.24 -29.57
CA ARG A 488 4.16 -18.57 -29.39
C ARG A 488 5.66 -18.46 -29.54
N LEU A 489 6.39 -19.00 -28.56
CA LEU A 489 7.83 -18.81 -28.46
C LEU A 489 8.57 -20.09 -28.08
N LYS A 490 9.78 -20.25 -28.59
CA LYS A 490 10.71 -21.31 -28.16
C LYS A 490 11.79 -20.70 -27.29
N VAL A 491 11.87 -21.14 -26.04
CA VAL A 491 12.92 -20.73 -25.10
C VAL A 491 14.21 -21.48 -25.47
N ARG A 492 15.32 -20.75 -25.60
CA ARG A 492 16.62 -21.32 -25.98
C ARG A 492 17.32 -21.95 -24.79
N ASP A 493 17.31 -21.27 -23.65
CA ASP A 493 17.88 -21.73 -22.39
C ASP A 493 16.86 -21.55 -21.25
N PRO A 494 16.23 -22.64 -20.78
CA PRO A 494 15.21 -22.58 -19.74
C PRO A 494 15.75 -22.16 -18.37
N ALA A 495 17.06 -22.24 -18.14
CA ALA A 495 17.70 -21.82 -16.89
C ALA A 495 17.83 -20.29 -16.77
N ARG A 496 17.48 -19.54 -17.82
CA ARG A 496 17.48 -18.07 -17.86
C ARG A 496 16.05 -17.57 -18.09
N PRO A 497 15.69 -16.40 -17.53
CA PRO A 497 14.39 -15.81 -17.80
C PRO A 497 14.25 -15.43 -19.28
N VAL A 498 13.00 -15.24 -19.71
CA VAL A 498 12.67 -14.60 -20.99
C VAL A 498 11.78 -13.41 -20.71
N GLU A 499 12.23 -12.22 -21.11
CA GLU A 499 11.45 -10.99 -21.06
C GLU A 499 10.85 -10.65 -22.43
N MET A 500 9.61 -10.16 -22.41
CA MET A 500 8.90 -9.76 -23.61
C MET A 500 7.92 -8.63 -23.34
N ARG A 501 7.64 -7.84 -24.38
CA ARG A 501 6.69 -6.74 -24.34
C ARG A 501 5.75 -6.81 -25.54
N ALA A 502 4.49 -6.45 -25.32
CA ALA A 502 3.50 -6.33 -26.38
C ALA A 502 2.53 -5.17 -26.11
N ALA A 503 2.21 -4.41 -27.16
CA ALA A 503 1.14 -3.39 -27.13
C ALA A 503 0.34 -3.44 -28.43
N LEU A 504 -0.94 -3.08 -28.35
CA LEU A 504 -1.82 -2.90 -29.51
C LEU A 504 -1.66 -1.49 -30.07
N VAL A 505 -1.61 -1.40 -31.40
CA VAL A 505 -1.45 -0.13 -32.13
C VAL A 505 -2.34 -0.06 -33.37
N ASP A 506 -2.67 1.16 -33.76
CA ASP A 506 -3.23 1.52 -35.07
C ASP A 506 -2.23 2.47 -35.75
N GLY A 507 -1.40 1.92 -36.64
CA GLY A 507 -0.24 2.61 -37.21
C GLY A 507 0.73 3.09 -36.12
N GLU A 508 0.83 4.40 -35.94
CA GLU A 508 1.66 5.03 -34.90
C GLU A 508 0.94 5.26 -33.57
N LYS A 509 -0.38 5.12 -33.55
CA LYS A 509 -1.19 5.36 -32.35
C LYS A 509 -1.20 4.13 -31.46
N THR A 510 -0.69 4.26 -30.23
CA THR A 510 -0.86 3.26 -29.19
C THR A 510 -2.33 3.17 -28.76
N LEU A 511 -2.87 1.94 -28.71
CA LEU A 511 -4.24 1.66 -28.31
C LEU A 511 -4.35 0.98 -26.95
N SER A 512 -3.28 0.38 -26.43
CA SER A 512 -3.28 -0.30 -25.14
C SER A 512 -2.09 0.10 -24.28
N GLU A 513 -2.12 -0.25 -23.00
CA GLU A 513 -0.91 -0.40 -22.20
C GLU A 513 0.07 -1.40 -22.83
N THR A 514 1.33 -1.33 -22.40
CA THR A 514 2.36 -2.30 -22.77
C THR A 514 2.36 -3.46 -21.77
N TRP A 515 1.83 -4.60 -22.20
CA TRP A 515 2.02 -5.87 -21.50
C TRP A 515 3.51 -6.19 -21.48
N THR A 516 4.07 -6.37 -20.28
CA THR A 516 5.49 -6.64 -20.05
C THR A 516 5.59 -7.91 -19.22
N TYR A 517 6.01 -9.02 -19.83
CA TYR A 517 5.95 -10.33 -19.21
C TYR A 517 7.32 -10.95 -19.07
N GLN A 518 7.50 -11.70 -17.98
CA GLN A 518 8.68 -12.50 -17.74
C GLN A 518 8.24 -13.96 -17.61
N ILE A 519 8.81 -14.85 -18.42
CA ILE A 519 8.80 -16.28 -18.14
C ILE A 519 9.95 -16.53 -17.15
N PRO A 520 9.66 -16.96 -15.90
CA PRO A 520 10.72 -17.25 -14.94
C PRO A 520 11.60 -18.43 -15.41
N PRO A 521 12.84 -18.54 -14.91
CA PRO A 521 13.65 -19.73 -15.13
C PRO A 521 12.93 -21.00 -14.65
N HIS A 522 13.05 -22.07 -15.44
CA HIS A 522 12.66 -23.42 -15.06
C HIS A 522 13.93 -24.29 -14.93
N GLU A 523 14.02 -25.08 -13.86
CA GLU A 523 15.10 -26.06 -13.66
C GLU A 523 14.76 -27.43 -14.25
#